data_AF-A0A644ZJ17-F1
#
_entry.id   AF-A0A644ZJ17-F1
#
_cell.length_a   1.000
_cell.length_b   1.000
_cell.length_c   1.000
_cell.angle_alpha   90.00
_cell.angle_beta   90.00
_cell.angle_gamma   90.00
#
_symmetry.space_group_name_H-M   'P 1'
#
loop_
_entity.id
_entity.type
_entity.pdbx_description
1 polymer ?
#
loop_
_entity_poly.entity_id
_entity_poly.type
_entity_poly.pdbx_seq_one_letter_code
_entity_poly.pdbx_strand_id
1 'polypeptide(L)'
;MRGKAPLALMEQLVMVLVFALAAALCVQAFAVSDRISETAAARDRAVQLAQSAAEIMKSCGGDMVQAQSAAMERLGGQRSQGVWYVLYDRDWNEVSDDGSKEAAYRLEGLPDSDGGQPKGEIRVSEENGETLISLPVAWQEVNGHA
;
A
#
# COMPACT_ATOMS: atom_id res chain seq x y z
N MET A 1 46.79 -43.33 29.17
CA MET A 1 46.20 -42.92 27.87
C MET A 1 45.78 -41.46 27.99
N ARG A 2 46.51 -40.51 27.38
CA ARG A 2 46.16 -39.08 27.41
C ARG A 2 44.83 -38.92 26.67
N GLY A 3 43.79 -38.43 27.36
CA GLY A 3 42.43 -38.41 26.85
C GLY A 3 42.30 -37.54 25.60
N LYS A 4 41.86 -38.13 24.49
CA LYS A 4 41.45 -37.42 23.26
C LYS A 4 40.07 -36.74 23.39
N ALA A 5 39.41 -36.93 24.54
CA ALA A 5 38.10 -36.39 24.86
C ALA A 5 37.97 -34.87 24.66
N PRO A 6 38.91 -33.99 25.07
CA PRO A 6 38.74 -32.55 24.86
C PRO A 6 38.88 -32.11 23.39
N LEU A 7 39.63 -32.85 22.56
CA LEU A 7 39.78 -32.54 21.13
C LEU A 7 38.50 -32.90 20.34
N ALA A 8 37.91 -34.06 20.63
CA ALA A 8 36.65 -34.49 20.02
C ALA A 8 35.48 -33.58 20.43
N LEU A 9 35.48 -33.08 21.66
CA LEU A 9 34.49 -32.11 22.13
C LEU A 9 34.63 -30.75 21.42
N MET A 10 35.86 -30.29 21.14
CA MET A 10 36.07 -29.09 20.32
C MET A 10 35.55 -29.26 18.89
N GLU A 11 35.79 -30.42 18.28
CA GLU A 11 35.32 -30.72 16.92
C GLU A 11 33.78 -30.74 16.84
N GLN A 12 33.12 -31.39 17.80
CA GLN A 12 31.65 -31.40 17.89
C GLN A 12 31.08 -29.99 18.11
N LEU A 13 31.74 -29.16 18.91
CA LEU A 13 31.33 -27.76 19.12
C LEU A 13 31.39 -26.94 17.83
N VAL A 14 32.47 -27.08 17.04
CA VAL A 14 32.61 -26.35 15.77
C VAL A 14 31.54 -26.80 14.76
N MET A 15 31.28 -28.11 14.67
CA MET A 15 30.24 -28.64 13.78
C MET A 15 28.84 -28.12 14.14
N VAL A 16 28.52 -28.10 15.44
CA VAL A 16 27.25 -27.53 15.92
C VAL A 16 27.19 -26.02 15.67
N LEU A 17 28.30 -25.30 15.86
CA LEU A 17 28.36 -23.85 15.62
C LEU A 17 28.09 -23.51 14.15
N VAL A 18 28.72 -24.22 13.22
CA VAL A 18 28.52 -24.01 11.78
C VAL A 18 27.08 -24.34 11.38
N PHE A 19 26.53 -25.44 11.91
CA PHE A 19 25.14 -25.79 11.67
C PHE A 19 24.17 -24.74 12.22
N ALA A 20 24.40 -24.26 13.44
CA ALA A 20 23.61 -23.20 14.06
C ALA A 20 23.67 -21.89 13.26
N LEU A 21 24.86 -21.52 12.75
CA LEU A 21 25.02 -20.35 11.89
C LEU A 21 24.24 -20.49 10.58
N ALA A 22 24.34 -21.64 9.92
CA ALA A 22 23.57 -21.91 8.71
C ALA A 22 22.06 -21.84 8.96
N ALA A 23 21.58 -22.46 10.04
CA ALA A 23 20.18 -22.41 10.43
C ALA A 23 19.70 -20.97 10.73
N ALA A 24 20.52 -20.18 11.42
CA ALA A 24 20.21 -18.77 11.69
C ALA A 24 20.09 -17.93 10.41
N LEU A 25 20.98 -18.13 9.44
CA LEU A 25 20.91 -17.45 8.14
C LEU A 25 19.66 -17.85 7.36
N CYS A 26 19.29 -19.13 7.37
CA CYS A 26 18.06 -19.58 6.72
C CYS A 26 16.81 -18.93 7.33
N VAL A 27 16.70 -18.91 8.66
CA VAL A 27 15.59 -18.26 9.36
C VAL A 27 15.57 -16.76 9.08
N GLN A 28 16.73 -16.11 9.07
CA GLN A 28 16.83 -14.69 8.75
C GLN A 28 16.37 -14.40 7.32
N ALA A 29 16.81 -15.20 6.34
CA ALA A 29 16.37 -15.06 4.96
C ALA A 29 14.86 -15.19 4.84
N PHE A 30 14.25 -16.17 5.51
CA PHE A 30 12.78 -16.32 5.52
C PHE A 30 12.07 -15.13 6.16
N ALA A 31 12.54 -14.63 7.31
CA ALA A 31 11.93 -13.48 7.97
C ALA A 31 12.04 -12.20 7.12
N VAL A 32 13.13 -12.03 6.37
CA VAL A 32 13.30 -10.91 5.43
C VAL A 32 12.38 -11.07 4.23
N SER A 33 12.31 -12.26 3.64
CA SER A 33 11.41 -12.54 2.52
C SER A 33 9.94 -12.34 2.89
N ASP A 34 9.52 -12.76 4.08
CA ASP A 34 8.15 -12.59 4.58
C ASP A 34 7.75 -11.11 4.63
N ARG A 35 8.62 -10.25 5.21
CA ARG A 35 8.40 -8.79 5.23
C ARG A 35 8.35 -8.19 3.83
N ILE A 36 9.25 -8.60 2.94
CA ILE A 36 9.25 -8.13 1.55
C ILE A 36 7.94 -8.54 0.86
N SER A 37 7.48 -9.76 1.08
CA SER A 37 6.22 -10.26 0.52
C SER A 37 5.01 -9.48 1.03
N GLU A 38 4.96 -9.16 2.32
CA GLU A 38 3.89 -8.33 2.90
C GLU A 38 3.86 -6.93 2.27
N THR A 39 5.01 -6.24 2.21
CA THR A 39 5.11 -4.91 1.59
C THR A 39 4.78 -4.95 0.09
N ALA A 40 5.21 -6.00 -0.62
CA ALA A 40 4.90 -6.17 -2.04
C ALA A 40 3.39 -6.38 -2.25
N ALA A 41 2.76 -7.24 -1.45
CA ALA A 41 1.32 -7.48 -1.52
C ALA A 41 0.51 -6.21 -1.22
N ALA A 42 0.91 -5.45 -0.19
CA ALA A 42 0.30 -4.16 0.12
C ALA A 42 0.43 -3.17 -1.04
N ARG A 43 1.62 -3.08 -1.65
CA ARG A 43 1.87 -2.19 -2.80
C ARG A 43 1.08 -2.59 -4.04
N ASP A 44 1.01 -3.89 -4.35
CA ASP A 44 0.22 -4.40 -5.48
C ASP A 44 -1.27 -4.06 -5.30
N ARG A 45 -1.77 -4.19 -4.07
CA ARG A 45 -3.16 -3.83 -3.75
C ARG A 45 -3.39 -2.31 -3.85
N ALA A 46 -2.45 -1.51 -3.35
CA ALA A 46 -2.47 -0.06 -3.49
C ALA A 46 -2.49 0.37 -4.97
N VAL A 47 -1.70 -0.26 -5.83
CA VAL A 47 -1.68 0.00 -7.28
C VAL A 47 -3.05 -0.28 -7.89
N GLN A 48 -3.65 -1.44 -7.59
CA GLN A 48 -4.96 -1.81 -8.14
C GLN A 48 -6.05 -0.82 -7.74
N LEU A 49 -6.08 -0.41 -6.46
CA LEU A 49 -7.05 0.57 -5.96
C LEU A 49 -6.84 1.93 -6.59
N ALA A 50 -5.59 2.40 -6.66
CA ALA A 50 -5.25 3.68 -7.25
C ALA A 50 -5.63 3.73 -8.74
N GLN A 51 -5.37 2.65 -9.48
CA GLN A 51 -5.75 2.52 -10.89
C GLN A 51 -7.27 2.50 -11.06
N SER A 52 -7.98 1.72 -10.25
CA SER A 52 -9.44 1.65 -10.29
C SER A 52 -10.07 3.01 -10.03
N ALA A 53 -9.60 3.74 -9.01
CA ALA A 53 -10.05 5.10 -8.71
C ALA A 53 -9.74 6.07 -9.86
N ALA A 54 -8.53 6.00 -10.42
CA ALA A 54 -8.14 6.83 -11.56
C ALA A 54 -9.02 6.57 -12.80
N GLU A 55 -9.36 5.32 -13.09
CA GLU A 55 -10.23 4.95 -14.21
C GLU A 55 -11.67 5.42 -14.00
N ILE A 56 -12.20 5.25 -12.78
CA ILE A 56 -13.55 5.73 -12.44
C ILE A 56 -13.63 7.25 -12.61
N MET A 57 -12.66 7.98 -12.05
CA MET A 57 -12.62 9.44 -12.18
C MET A 57 -12.50 9.91 -13.63
N LYS A 58 -11.68 9.24 -14.44
CA LYS A 58 -11.57 9.52 -15.88
C LYS A 58 -12.87 9.23 -16.64
N SER A 59 -13.62 8.20 -16.24
CA SER A 59 -14.82 7.76 -16.95
C SER A 59 -15.99 8.74 -16.87
N CYS A 60 -16.00 9.64 -15.88
CA CYS A 60 -17.09 10.60 -15.69
C CYS A 60 -17.11 11.74 -16.70
N GLY A 61 -15.96 12.12 -17.29
CA GLY A 61 -15.86 13.20 -18.28
C GLY A 61 -16.35 14.59 -17.80
N GLY A 62 -16.58 14.75 -16.49
CA GLY A 62 -17.15 15.92 -15.84
C GLY A 62 -16.15 16.66 -14.95
N ASP A 63 -16.63 17.56 -14.09
CA ASP A 63 -15.77 18.27 -13.14
C ASP A 63 -15.21 17.34 -12.04
N MET A 64 -14.25 17.83 -11.26
CA MET A 64 -13.65 17.06 -10.16
C MET A 64 -14.67 16.59 -9.11
N VAL A 65 -15.73 17.36 -8.88
CA VAL A 65 -16.78 17.00 -7.91
C VAL A 65 -17.59 15.81 -8.41
N GLN A 66 -17.91 15.76 -9.70
CA GLN A 66 -18.59 14.64 -10.34
C GLN A 66 -17.71 13.39 -10.36
N ALA A 67 -16.43 13.54 -10.69
CA ALA A 67 -15.46 12.45 -10.67
C ALA A 67 -15.31 11.84 -9.27
N GLN A 68 -15.18 12.67 -8.24
CA GLN A 68 -15.14 12.23 -6.83
C GLN A 68 -16.44 11.57 -6.39
N SER A 69 -17.59 12.08 -6.83
CA SER A 69 -18.90 11.50 -6.48
C SER A 69 -19.08 10.10 -7.06
N ALA A 70 -18.61 9.87 -8.29
CA ALA A 70 -18.64 8.55 -8.91
C ALA A 70 -17.63 7.58 -8.28
N ALA A 71 -16.46 8.07 -7.88
CA ALA A 71 -15.50 7.29 -7.10
C ALA A 71 -16.16 6.84 -5.78
N MET A 72 -16.84 7.74 -5.08
CA MET A 72 -17.58 7.43 -3.86
C MET A 72 -18.70 6.41 -4.08
N GLU A 73 -19.47 6.52 -5.16
CA GLU A 73 -20.56 5.57 -5.46
C GLU A 73 -20.04 4.15 -5.77
N ARG A 74 -18.88 4.03 -6.43
CA ARG A 74 -18.35 2.75 -6.92
C ARG A 74 -17.34 2.09 -6.00
N LEU A 75 -16.57 2.88 -5.25
CA LEU A 75 -15.49 2.42 -4.37
C LEU A 75 -15.77 2.66 -2.89
N GLY A 76 -16.88 3.32 -2.56
CA GLY A 76 -17.21 3.68 -1.19
C GLY A 76 -16.41 4.88 -0.68
N GLY A 77 -16.26 4.96 0.63
CA GLY A 77 -15.63 6.07 1.31
C GLY A 77 -16.50 7.32 1.38
N GLN A 78 -15.81 8.45 1.53
CA GLN A 78 -16.43 9.68 2.01
C GLN A 78 -15.64 10.89 1.54
N ARG A 79 -16.28 12.06 1.57
CA ARG A 79 -15.67 13.32 1.15
C ARG A 79 -15.53 14.27 2.33
N SER A 80 -14.31 14.69 2.63
CA SER A 80 -14.02 15.71 3.64
C SER A 80 -13.16 16.81 3.04
N GLN A 81 -13.48 18.07 3.37
CA GLN A 81 -12.75 19.26 2.90
C GLN A 81 -12.51 19.34 1.37
N GLY A 82 -13.41 18.75 0.57
CA GLY A 82 -13.30 18.75 -0.90
C GLY A 82 -12.40 17.64 -1.48
N VAL A 83 -11.95 16.70 -0.64
CA VAL A 83 -11.17 15.53 -1.05
C VAL A 83 -11.97 14.28 -0.74
N TRP A 84 -12.13 13.40 -1.73
CA TRP A 84 -12.67 12.06 -1.51
C TRP A 84 -11.56 11.13 -1.01
N TYR A 85 -11.88 10.33 0.00
CA TYR A 85 -10.98 9.31 0.52
C TYR A 85 -11.73 8.05 0.97
N VAL A 86 -11.00 6.94 1.00
CA VAL A 86 -11.42 5.65 1.56
C VAL A 86 -10.36 5.20 2.55
N LEU A 87 -10.80 4.68 3.70
CA LEU A 87 -9.92 4.12 4.72
C LEU A 87 -9.99 2.60 4.64
N TYR A 88 -8.86 1.94 4.79
CA TYR A 88 -8.77 0.48 4.82
C TYR A 88 -8.01 -0.01 6.04
N ASP A 89 -8.41 -1.17 6.58
CA ASP A 89 -7.64 -1.90 7.59
C ASP A 89 -6.42 -2.62 6.96
N ARG A 90 -5.67 -3.39 7.76
CA ARG A 90 -4.50 -4.15 7.28
C ARG A 90 -4.86 -5.27 6.29
N ASP A 91 -6.11 -5.72 6.31
CA ASP A 91 -6.64 -6.77 5.44
C ASP A 91 -7.31 -6.18 4.17
N TRP A 92 -7.20 -4.86 3.96
CA TRP A 92 -7.79 -4.12 2.84
C TRP A 92 -9.33 -4.11 2.81
N ASN A 93 -9.97 -4.25 3.97
CA ASN A 93 -11.41 -4.02 4.12
C ASN A 93 -11.67 -2.54 4.40
N GLU A 94 -12.74 -2.01 3.82
CA GLU A 94 -13.14 -0.62 4.04
C GLU A 94 -13.54 -0.38 5.50
N VAL A 95 -13.05 0.71 6.07
CA VAL A 95 -13.33 1.15 7.44
C VAL A 95 -14.08 2.48 7.40
N SER A 96 -15.15 2.58 8.19
CA SER A 96 -15.90 3.83 8.37
C SER A 96 -15.11 4.88 9.14
N ASP A 97 -15.50 6.17 9.06
CA ASP A 97 -14.78 7.28 9.72
C ASP A 97 -14.66 7.12 11.24
N ASP A 98 -15.68 6.54 11.88
CA ASP A 98 -15.72 6.26 13.32
C ASP A 98 -14.65 5.24 13.73
N GLY A 99 -14.27 4.36 12.79
CA GLY A 99 -13.19 3.38 12.91
C GLY A 99 -11.82 3.89 12.46
N SER A 100 -11.61 5.21 12.32
CA SER A 100 -10.33 5.79 11.84
C SER A 100 -9.07 5.33 12.59
N LYS A 101 -9.20 4.81 13.81
CA LYS A 101 -8.09 4.20 14.58
C LYS A 101 -7.68 2.81 14.10
N GLU A 102 -8.55 2.14 13.34
CA GLU A 102 -8.32 0.82 12.75
C GLU A 102 -7.81 0.92 11.31
N ALA A 103 -7.78 2.14 10.74
CA ALA A 103 -7.32 2.40 9.40
C ALA A 103 -5.78 2.28 9.30
N ALA A 104 -5.32 1.30 8.53
CA ALA A 104 -3.92 1.10 8.19
C ALA A 104 -3.52 1.79 6.88
N TYR A 105 -4.48 1.99 5.96
CA TYR A 105 -4.26 2.61 4.66
C TYR A 105 -5.32 3.65 4.33
N ARG A 106 -4.95 4.63 3.51
CA ARG A 106 -5.83 5.68 2.99
C ARG A 106 -5.65 5.81 1.48
N LEU A 107 -6.74 5.67 0.74
CA LEU A 107 -6.85 6.05 -0.67
C LEU A 107 -7.48 7.45 -0.75
N GLU A 108 -6.90 8.37 -1.50
CA GLU A 108 -7.44 9.73 -1.66
C GLU A 108 -7.29 10.27 -3.08
N GLY A 109 -8.29 11.03 -3.53
CA GLY A 109 -8.29 11.73 -4.82
C GLY A 109 -8.11 13.24 -4.63
N LEU A 110 -6.85 13.68 -4.73
CA LEU A 110 -6.43 15.05 -4.50
C LEU A 110 -6.65 15.91 -5.76
N PRO A 111 -7.21 17.12 -5.63
CA PRO A 111 -7.28 18.07 -6.74
C PRO A 111 -5.90 18.63 -7.06
N ASP A 112 -5.59 18.74 -8.36
CA ASP A 112 -4.44 19.53 -8.79
C ASP A 112 -4.75 21.01 -8.59
N SER A 113 -3.78 21.74 -8.02
CA SER A 113 -3.92 23.16 -7.69
C SER A 113 -3.46 24.07 -8.82
N ASP A 114 -2.84 23.53 -9.87
CA ASP A 114 -2.22 24.28 -10.96
C ASP A 114 -3.12 24.28 -12.22
N GLY A 115 -3.61 25.47 -12.58
CA GLY A 115 -4.70 25.66 -13.53
C GLY A 115 -4.38 25.34 -15.00
N GLY A 116 -5.30 24.63 -15.66
CA GLY A 116 -5.42 24.55 -17.12
C GLY A 116 -6.18 23.33 -17.66
N GLN A 117 -6.13 22.19 -16.97
CA GLN A 117 -6.85 20.95 -17.29
C GLN A 117 -7.36 20.32 -15.98
N PRO A 118 -8.50 19.60 -15.94
CA PRO A 118 -8.90 18.87 -14.75
C PRO A 118 -7.89 17.74 -14.54
N LYS A 119 -6.97 18.00 -13.61
CA LYS A 119 -5.94 17.09 -13.16
C LYS A 119 -6.18 16.80 -11.68
N GLY A 120 -5.85 15.59 -11.30
CA GLY A 120 -5.86 15.16 -9.92
C GLY A 120 -4.75 14.16 -9.69
N GLU A 121 -4.53 13.85 -8.43
CA GLU A 121 -3.57 12.83 -8.00
C GLU A 121 -4.33 11.80 -7.17
N ILE A 122 -4.22 10.54 -7.56
CA ILE A 122 -4.71 9.43 -6.73
C ILE A 122 -3.55 8.92 -5.92
N ARG A 123 -3.69 8.98 -4.60
CA ARG A 123 -2.66 8.58 -3.66
C ARG A 123 -3.16 7.47 -2.76
N VAL A 124 -2.30 6.49 -2.51
CA VAL A 124 -2.50 5.51 -1.43
C VAL A 124 -1.34 5.65 -0.45
N SER A 125 -1.67 5.87 0.81
CA SER A 125 -0.72 6.04 1.91
C SER A 125 -1.00 5.08 3.07
N GLU A 126 0.03 4.80 3.86
CA GLU A 126 -0.09 4.10 5.14
C GLU A 126 -0.57 5.03 6.25
N GLU A 127 -0.92 4.46 7.40
CA GLU A 127 -1.31 5.15 8.64
C GLU A 127 -0.29 6.23 9.07
N ASN A 128 1.00 5.99 8.82
CA ASN A 128 2.08 6.91 9.14
C ASN A 128 2.22 8.09 8.15
N GLY A 129 1.43 8.11 7.08
CA GLY A 129 1.47 9.11 6.00
C GLY A 129 2.47 8.79 4.86
N GLU A 130 3.21 7.69 4.93
CA GLU A 130 4.10 7.24 3.87
C GLU A 130 3.28 6.86 2.63
N THR A 131 3.68 7.35 1.48
CA THR A 131 2.98 7.10 0.22
C THR A 131 3.46 5.79 -0.39
N LEU A 132 2.56 4.81 -0.50
CA LEU A 132 2.82 3.53 -1.20
C LEU A 132 2.87 3.73 -2.72
N ILE A 133 1.91 4.52 -3.23
CA ILE A 133 1.85 4.89 -4.63
C ILE A 133 1.10 6.21 -4.83
N SER A 134 1.51 6.94 -5.87
CA SER A 134 0.79 8.06 -6.41
C SER A 134 0.65 7.91 -7.92
N LEU A 135 -0.56 8.16 -8.44
CA LEU A 135 -0.88 8.12 -9.86
C LEU A 135 -1.50 9.47 -10.29
N PRO A 136 -0.88 10.19 -11.24
CA PRO A 136 -1.51 11.36 -11.83
C PRO A 136 -2.69 10.95 -12.70
N VAL A 137 -3.78 11.70 -12.58
CA VAL A 137 -5.03 11.49 -13.32
C VAL A 137 -5.36 12.79 -14.04
N ALA A 138 -5.51 12.71 -15.36
CA ALA A 138 -5.97 13.81 -16.19
C ALA A 138 -7.12 13.30 -17.06
N TRP A 139 -8.14 14.14 -17.26
CA TRP A 139 -9.22 13.88 -18.19
C TRP A 139 -9.58 15.17 -18.94
N GLN A 140 -10.49 15.07 -19.92
CA GLN A 140 -11.05 16.23 -20.59
C GLN A 140 -12.48 16.43 -20.07
N GLU A 141 -12.81 17.65 -19.67
CA GLU A 141 -14.20 18.03 -19.44
C GLU A 141 -14.89 18.05 -20.81
N VAL A 142 -15.80 17.11 -21.04
CA VAL A 142 -16.60 17.14 -22.26
C VAL A 142 -17.76 18.10 -21.99
N ASN A 143 -17.54 19.38 -22.28
CA ASN A 143 -18.63 20.34 -22.37
C ASN A 143 -19.55 19.87 -23.51
N GLY A 144 -20.69 19.28 -23.15
CA GLY A 144 -21.68 18.80 -24.09
C GLY A 144 -22.21 19.96 -24.93
N HIS A 145 -21.62 20.20 -26.09
CA HIS A 145 -22.26 20.94 -27.17
C HIS A 145 -23.16 19.96 -27.93
N ALA A 146 -24.43 19.94 -27.55
CA ALA A 146 -25.54 19.45 -28.38
C ALA A 146 -26.47 20.62 -28.66
#